data_AF-F0UAC0-F1
#
_entry.id   AF-F0UAC0-F1
#
_cell.length_a   1.000
_cell.length_b   1.000
_cell.length_c   1.000
_cell.angle_alpha   90.00
_cell.angle_beta   90.00
_cell.angle_gamma   90.00
#
_symmetry.space_group_name_H-M   'P 1'
#
loop_
_entity.id
_entity.type
_entity.pdbx_description
1 polymer ?
#
loop_
_entity_poly.entity_id
_entity_poly.type
_entity_poly.pdbx_seq_one_letter_code
_entity_poly.pdbx_strand_id
1 'polypeptide(L)'
;MTLSPDGFLTVSECGNNRYLFKNGKQIIVTGPLSIDLSSLPLLGDITRVEGKVVTYEKRYTGKNTIPIADSDFPGIPRIDYYSLNHGTWSDCLPIEFGRGTDQDIAFKLAAWKTKSVHHDATFLSQLINNDNIVRLMCIVTTEDRFAGYGMERLYEYHSLASPVEAQVKKVLPAFIQETVEYLHQTAGIYHCDIRLGNIMVNGQGRLKLIDFDIAQADVQATPHTALPESQFFLGVSPRLDHLDISMSVLLMFTAFSDMPEEHKSQIIENPLEPFTFYLDNNLKRSDYFDNVQNRVQRKLRTHMECPDG
;
A
#
# COMPACT_ATOMS: atom_id res chain seq x y z
N MET A 1 5.16 -19.63 3.93
CA MET A 1 5.15 -19.65 5.41
C MET A 1 5.40 -21.06 5.89
N THR A 2 6.43 -21.25 6.71
CA THR A 2 6.76 -22.57 7.27
C THR A 2 6.62 -22.46 8.78
N LEU A 3 5.73 -23.26 9.36
CA LEU A 3 5.58 -23.37 10.80
C LEU A 3 6.65 -24.34 11.32
N SER A 4 7.49 -23.89 12.25
CA SER A 4 8.45 -24.76 12.90
C SER A 4 7.73 -25.71 13.89
N PRO A 5 8.32 -26.87 14.22
CA PRO A 5 7.80 -27.77 15.25
C PRO A 5 7.56 -27.08 16.60
N ASP A 6 8.31 -26.02 16.89
CA ASP A 6 8.27 -25.29 18.16
C ASP A 6 7.27 -24.12 18.16
N GLY A 7 6.43 -24.04 17.14
CA GLY A 7 5.35 -23.06 17.01
C GLY A 7 5.80 -21.67 16.55
N PHE A 8 6.98 -21.54 15.94
CA PHE A 8 7.40 -20.30 15.31
C PHE A 8 6.98 -20.28 13.85
N LEU A 9 6.43 -19.16 13.42
CA LEU A 9 6.14 -18.88 12.02
C LEU A 9 7.29 -18.04 11.45
N THR A 10 7.95 -18.52 10.40
CA THR A 10 8.88 -17.68 9.63
C THR A 10 8.07 -16.75 8.72
N VAL A 11 8.20 -15.45 8.99
CA VAL A 11 7.48 -14.33 8.35
C VAL A 11 8.26 -13.84 7.14
N SER A 12 9.55 -13.57 7.32
CA SER A 12 10.41 -13.05 6.25
C SER A 12 11.89 -13.32 6.55
N GLU A 13 12.73 -13.32 5.51
CA GLU A 13 14.19 -13.36 5.61
C GLU A 13 14.77 -12.25 4.72
N CYS A 14 15.62 -11.39 5.27
CA CYS A 14 16.26 -10.30 4.53
C CYS A 14 17.71 -10.14 4.98
N GLY A 15 18.64 -10.46 4.08
CA GLY A 15 20.07 -10.53 4.39
C GLY A 15 20.34 -11.52 5.53
N ASN A 16 20.96 -11.05 6.61
CA ASN A 16 21.29 -11.87 7.78
C ASN A 16 20.19 -11.89 8.86
N ASN A 17 19.03 -11.30 8.59
CA ASN A 17 17.93 -11.20 9.54
C ASN A 17 16.80 -12.18 9.18
N ARG A 18 16.35 -12.95 10.17
CA ARG A 18 15.15 -13.78 10.13
C ARG A 18 14.09 -13.20 11.05
N TYR A 19 12.90 -12.98 10.51
CA TYR A 19 11.75 -12.46 11.24
C TYR A 19 10.84 -13.64 11.59
N LEU A 20 10.70 -13.90 12.89
CA LEU A 20 9.89 -14.98 13.42
C LEU A 20 8.73 -14.43 14.23
N PHE A 21 7.65 -15.22 14.27
CA PHE A 21 6.45 -14.87 15.01
C PHE A 21 5.99 -16.03 15.88
N LYS A 22 5.67 -15.74 17.15
CA LYS A 22 5.10 -16.73 18.09
C LYS A 22 4.21 -16.02 19.11
N ASN A 23 3.03 -16.57 19.37
CA ASN A 23 2.07 -16.10 20.38
C ASN A 23 1.76 -14.58 20.32
N GLY A 24 1.59 -14.02 19.12
CA GLY A 24 1.32 -12.58 18.97
C GLY A 24 2.56 -11.68 19.01
N LYS A 25 3.78 -12.24 19.14
CA LYS A 25 5.00 -11.47 19.43
C LYS A 25 6.05 -11.67 18.35
N GLN A 26 6.71 -10.56 18.00
CA GLN A 26 7.75 -10.52 16.97
C GLN A 26 9.12 -10.83 17.58
N ILE A 27 9.88 -11.66 16.88
CA ILE A 27 11.25 -11.99 17.22
C ILE A 27 12.12 -11.75 15.99
N ILE A 28 13.18 -10.98 16.18
CA ILE A 28 14.16 -10.69 15.13
C ILE A 28 15.42 -11.47 15.46
N VAL A 29 15.79 -12.41 14.60
CA VAL A 29 17.02 -13.20 14.75
C VAL A 29 18.04 -12.68 13.76
N THR A 30 19.18 -12.22 14.26
CA THR A 30 20.30 -11.73 13.46
C THR A 30 21.47 -12.70 13.57
N GLY A 31 21.97 -13.18 12.43
CA GLY A 31 23.14 -14.06 12.36
C GLY A 31 22.87 -15.53 12.74
N PRO A 32 23.95 -16.31 13.01
CA PRO A 32 23.82 -17.73 13.31
C PRO A 32 23.10 -17.95 14.64
N LEU A 33 21.97 -18.67 14.57
CA LEU A 33 21.18 -19.03 15.75
C LEU A 33 21.94 -20.08 16.57
N SER A 34 22.25 -19.76 17.83
CA SER A 34 22.97 -20.67 18.74
C SER A 34 22.26 -20.88 20.08
N ILE A 35 20.97 -20.52 20.15
CA ILE A 35 20.09 -20.75 21.31
C ILE A 35 18.77 -21.39 20.89
N ASP A 36 18.14 -22.07 21.85
CA ASP A 36 16.77 -22.55 21.71
C ASP A 36 15.76 -21.41 21.92
N LEU A 37 15.08 -21.04 20.84
CA LEU A 37 14.08 -19.98 20.84
C LEU A 37 12.83 -20.36 21.64
N SER A 38 12.55 -21.65 21.85
CA SER A 38 11.36 -22.12 22.56
C SER A 38 11.31 -21.64 24.01
N SER A 39 12.49 -21.35 24.59
CA SER A 39 12.69 -20.91 25.98
C SER A 39 12.52 -19.41 26.20
N LEU A 40 12.33 -18.61 25.15
CA LEU A 40 12.27 -17.15 25.27
C LEU A 40 11.01 -16.69 26.01
N PRO A 41 11.14 -15.87 27.08
CA PRO A 41 10.00 -15.16 27.64
C PRO A 41 9.58 -14.08 26.65
N LEU A 42 8.71 -14.44 25.70
CA LEU A 42 8.20 -13.53 24.69
C LEU A 42 7.54 -12.35 25.40
N LEU A 43 8.11 -11.15 25.32
CA LEU A 43 7.52 -9.93 25.86
C LEU A 43 6.66 -9.25 24.79
N GLY A 44 5.74 -8.36 25.19
CA GLY A 44 4.91 -7.58 24.25
C GLY A 44 5.69 -6.66 23.31
N ASP A 45 6.95 -6.44 23.66
CA ASP A 45 7.95 -5.65 22.96
C ASP A 45 8.74 -6.48 21.93
N ILE A 46 9.70 -5.87 21.25
CA ILE A 46 10.50 -6.56 20.22
C ILE A 46 11.56 -7.40 20.94
N THR A 47 11.59 -8.70 20.64
CA THR A 47 12.65 -9.59 21.12
C THR A 47 13.71 -9.72 20.02
N ARG A 48 14.95 -9.28 20.27
CA ARG A 48 16.07 -9.48 19.34
C ARG A 48 16.96 -10.60 19.85
N VAL A 49 17.41 -11.45 18.94
CA VAL A 49 18.31 -12.57 19.21
C VAL A 49 19.52 -12.46 18.30
N GLU A 50 20.70 -12.32 18.89
CA GLU A 50 21.97 -12.32 18.18
C GLU A 50 22.90 -13.36 18.80
N GLY A 51 23.04 -14.50 18.14
CA GLY A 51 23.76 -15.65 18.66
C GLY A 51 23.15 -16.15 19.99
N LYS A 52 23.82 -15.84 21.11
CA LYS A 52 23.38 -16.17 22.48
C LYS A 52 22.81 -15.01 23.27
N VAL A 53 22.81 -13.82 22.71
CA VAL A 53 22.33 -12.60 23.37
C VAL A 53 20.86 -12.39 23.01
N VAL A 54 20.04 -12.17 24.04
CA VAL A 54 18.61 -11.83 23.90
C VAL A 54 18.41 -10.43 24.48
N THR A 55 17.90 -9.50 23.67
CA THR A 55 17.52 -8.16 24.11
C THR A 55 16.03 -7.92 23.90
N TYR A 56 15.44 -7.19 24.84
CA TYR A 56 14.05 -6.75 24.76
C TYR A 56 14.03 -5.25 24.57
N GLU A 57 13.43 -4.81 23.46
CA GLU A 57 13.37 -3.40 23.08
C GLU A 57 11.93 -2.95 22.98
N LYS A 58 11.59 -1.86 23.69
CA LYS A 58 10.27 -1.25 23.60
C LYS A 58 9.86 -1.02 22.16
N ARG A 59 8.71 -1.58 21.75
CA ARG A 59 8.19 -1.42 20.38
C ARG A 59 7.90 0.05 20.07
N TYR A 60 7.39 0.77 21.06
CA TYR A 60 7.11 2.19 20.97
C TYR A 60 7.89 2.96 22.04
N THR A 61 8.56 4.00 21.60
CA THR A 61 9.39 4.90 22.38
C THR A 61 9.12 6.33 21.92
N GLY A 62 9.48 7.31 22.74
CA GLY A 62 9.39 8.71 22.32
C GLY A 62 10.20 9.06 21.06
N LYS A 63 11.14 8.21 20.64
CA LYS A 63 11.98 8.42 19.43
C LYS A 63 11.33 7.91 18.13
N ASN A 64 10.44 6.92 18.21
CA ASN A 64 9.78 6.29 17.04
C ASN A 64 8.24 6.44 17.08
N THR A 65 7.74 7.42 17.83
CA THR A 65 6.32 7.80 17.86
C THR A 65 6.22 9.30 17.60
N ILE A 66 5.11 9.74 16.99
CA ILE A 66 4.89 11.14 16.63
C ILE A 66 3.89 11.74 17.63
N PRO A 67 4.15 12.92 18.22
CA PRO A 67 3.14 13.64 19.00
C PRO A 67 1.94 13.95 18.10
N ILE A 68 0.73 13.72 18.59
CA ILE A 68 -0.51 14.02 17.86
C ILE A 68 -1.27 15.16 18.52
N ALA A 69 -1.93 15.95 17.69
CA ALA A 69 -2.90 16.95 18.09
C ALA A 69 -4.31 16.55 17.63
N ASP A 70 -5.34 17.13 18.25
CA ASP A 70 -6.74 16.94 17.81
C ASP A 70 -6.99 17.43 16.38
N SER A 71 -6.21 18.41 15.93
CA SER A 71 -6.25 18.93 14.57
C SER A 71 -5.78 17.93 13.51
N ASP A 72 -4.93 16.95 13.88
CA ASP A 72 -4.32 16.05 12.91
C ASP A 72 -5.34 15.02 12.39
N PHE A 73 -6.29 14.61 13.25
CA PHE A 73 -7.27 13.57 12.96
C PHE A 73 -8.66 13.94 13.51
N PRO A 74 -9.31 14.99 12.96
CA PRO A 74 -10.55 15.52 13.50
C PRO A 74 -11.68 14.48 13.41
N GLY A 75 -12.30 14.17 14.55
CA GLY A 75 -13.45 13.26 14.62
C GLY A 75 -13.13 11.77 14.44
N ILE A 76 -11.84 11.39 14.40
CA ILE A 76 -11.42 9.99 14.28
C ILE A 76 -11.16 9.40 15.68
N PRO A 77 -11.78 8.27 16.06
CA PRO A 77 -11.57 7.64 17.35
C PRO A 77 -10.10 7.25 17.60
N ARG A 78 -9.66 7.37 18.84
CA ARG A 78 -8.34 6.94 19.30
C ARG A 78 -8.45 5.68 20.14
N ILE A 79 -7.55 4.73 19.91
CA ILE A 79 -7.49 3.48 20.65
C ILE A 79 -6.06 3.27 21.13
N ASP A 80 -5.88 3.02 22.43
CA ASP A 80 -4.57 2.73 22.96
C ASP A 80 -4.08 1.36 22.48
N TYR A 81 -2.84 1.29 22.00
CA TYR A 81 -2.22 0.07 21.49
C TYR A 81 -2.33 -1.09 22.48
N TYR A 82 -2.12 -0.83 23.77
CA TYR A 82 -2.22 -1.84 24.83
C TYR A 82 -3.64 -2.36 25.09
N SER A 83 -4.66 -1.67 24.57
CA SER A 83 -6.06 -2.08 24.64
C SER A 83 -6.53 -2.89 23.42
N LEU A 84 -5.69 -3.03 22.40
CA LEU A 84 -6.02 -3.79 21.19
C LEU A 84 -6.04 -5.29 21.45
N ASN A 85 -7.01 -5.97 20.83
CA ASN A 85 -7.02 -7.42 20.77
C ASN A 85 -6.04 -7.89 19.69
N HIS A 86 -4.88 -8.39 20.11
CA HIS A 86 -3.83 -8.84 19.19
C HIS A 86 -4.22 -10.12 18.43
N GLY A 87 -4.13 -10.09 17.09
CA GLY A 87 -4.32 -11.24 16.20
C GLY A 87 -3.03 -11.98 15.81
N THR A 88 -3.12 -12.93 14.87
CA THR A 88 -1.96 -13.55 14.19
C THR A 88 -1.40 -12.60 13.13
N TRP A 89 -0.09 -12.28 13.19
CA TRP A 89 0.60 -11.33 12.31
C TRP A 89 0.47 -11.69 10.81
N SER A 90 0.37 -10.66 9.96
CA SER A 90 0.82 -10.70 8.55
C SER A 90 2.04 -9.78 8.36
N ASP A 91 2.82 -10.09 7.33
CA ASP A 91 4.24 -9.76 7.24
C ASP A 91 4.57 -8.25 7.21
N CYS A 92 5.55 -7.86 8.02
CA CYS A 92 6.41 -6.67 7.90
C CYS A 92 5.85 -5.27 8.22
N LEU A 93 4.55 -5.09 8.48
CA LEU A 93 3.96 -3.94 9.18
C LEU A 93 2.75 -4.46 9.97
N PRO A 94 2.49 -4.06 11.23
CA PRO A 94 1.55 -4.80 12.06
C PRO A 94 0.11 -4.55 11.60
N ILE A 95 -0.37 -5.44 10.74
CA ILE A 95 -1.80 -5.64 10.52
C ILE A 95 -2.26 -6.65 11.55
N GLU A 96 -2.79 -6.11 12.65
CA GLU A 96 -3.58 -6.88 13.59
C GLU A 96 -5.00 -7.00 13.02
N PHE A 97 -5.61 -8.18 13.20
CA PHE A 97 -7.01 -8.41 12.90
C PHE A 97 -7.73 -8.60 14.22
N GLY A 98 -8.52 -7.60 14.63
CA GLY A 98 -9.38 -7.71 15.81
C GLY A 98 -10.77 -8.20 15.41
N ARG A 99 -11.27 -9.28 16.05
CA ARG A 99 -12.72 -9.57 16.06
C ARG A 99 -13.37 -8.73 17.16
N GLY A 100 -13.70 -7.49 16.85
CA GLY A 100 -14.61 -6.68 17.66
C GLY A 100 -16.02 -6.85 17.13
N THR A 101 -16.92 -7.37 17.98
CA THR A 101 -18.37 -7.67 17.89
C THR A 101 -19.20 -7.45 16.62
N ASP A 102 -18.85 -6.58 15.65
CA ASP A 102 -19.57 -6.44 14.36
C ASP A 102 -18.73 -5.88 13.17
N GLN A 103 -17.43 -5.54 13.33
CA GLN A 103 -16.62 -5.01 12.21
C GLN A 103 -15.17 -5.52 12.22
N ASP A 104 -14.74 -6.07 11.08
CA ASP A 104 -13.36 -6.50 10.85
C ASP A 104 -12.45 -5.29 10.56
N ILE A 105 -11.53 -5.00 11.48
CA ILE A 105 -10.54 -3.91 11.36
C ILE A 105 -9.15 -4.51 11.09
N ALA A 106 -8.45 -3.90 10.14
CA ALA A 106 -7.03 -4.14 9.85
C ALA A 106 -6.20 -2.96 10.37
N PHE A 107 -5.16 -3.21 11.16
CA PHE A 107 -4.30 -2.13 11.67
C PHE A 107 -3.07 -1.88 10.76
N LYS A 108 -2.50 -0.69 10.70
CA LYS A 108 -1.17 -0.42 10.12
C LYS A 108 -0.37 0.29 11.19
N LEU A 109 0.51 -0.43 11.89
CA LEU A 109 1.28 0.14 13.00
C LEU A 109 2.69 0.61 12.61
N ALA A 110 3.18 1.58 13.38
CA ALA A 110 4.24 2.50 13.02
C ALA A 110 5.59 2.24 13.72
N ALA A 111 5.93 0.99 14.04
CA ALA A 111 7.08 0.67 14.90
C ALA A 111 8.45 1.25 14.43
N TRP A 112 8.63 1.46 13.12
CA TRP A 112 9.91 1.96 12.53
C TRP A 112 9.74 2.95 11.37
N LYS A 113 8.53 3.07 10.81
CA LYS A 113 8.20 3.95 9.68
C LYS A 113 7.21 5.04 10.08
N THR A 114 7.38 5.60 11.26
CA THR A 114 6.35 6.43 11.91
C THR A 114 5.93 7.62 11.08
N LYS A 115 6.86 8.29 10.40
CA LYS A 115 6.54 9.43 9.53
C LYS A 115 5.71 9.01 8.31
N SER A 116 6.05 7.90 7.67
CA SER A 116 5.31 7.36 6.52
C SER A 116 3.90 6.97 6.93
N VAL A 117 3.77 6.15 7.99
CA VAL A 117 2.46 5.67 8.45
C VAL A 117 1.58 6.82 8.96
N HIS A 118 2.18 7.84 9.56
CA HIS A 118 1.47 9.06 9.94
C HIS A 118 1.05 9.89 8.72
N HIS A 119 1.92 10.02 7.72
CA HIS A 119 1.64 10.70 6.46
C HIS A 119 0.45 10.05 5.74
N ASP A 120 0.48 8.74 5.58
CA ASP A 120 -0.62 7.92 5.04
C ASP A 120 -1.94 8.16 5.79
N ALA A 121 -1.93 8.05 7.13
CA ALA A 121 -3.11 8.34 7.96
C ALA A 121 -3.62 9.78 7.79
N THR A 122 -2.73 10.74 7.59
CA THR A 122 -3.09 12.17 7.41
C THR A 122 -3.86 12.36 6.11
N PHE A 123 -3.43 11.73 5.01
CA PHE A 123 -4.20 11.76 3.76
C PHE A 123 -5.52 11.02 3.91
N LEU A 124 -5.52 9.81 4.46
CA LEU A 124 -6.75 9.03 4.63
C LEU A 124 -7.80 9.75 5.51
N SER A 125 -7.37 10.55 6.49
CA SER A 125 -8.27 11.35 7.34
C SER A 125 -9.09 12.39 6.54
N GLN A 126 -8.58 12.84 5.40
CA GLN A 126 -9.24 13.79 4.50
C GLN A 126 -10.18 13.10 3.50
N LEU A 127 -10.09 11.77 3.39
CA LEU A 127 -10.72 10.95 2.35
C LEU A 127 -11.85 10.06 2.88
N ILE A 128 -12.26 10.25 4.14
CA ILE A 128 -13.18 9.36 4.88
C ILE A 128 -14.57 9.16 4.24
N ASN A 129 -14.96 9.99 3.27
CA ASN A 129 -16.27 9.95 2.62
C ASN A 129 -16.25 9.34 1.21
N ASN A 130 -15.15 8.73 0.78
CA ASN A 130 -15.04 8.14 -0.56
C ASN A 130 -15.16 6.60 -0.53
N ASP A 131 -16.11 6.07 -1.31
CA ASP A 131 -16.40 4.63 -1.37
C ASP A 131 -15.32 3.81 -2.07
N ASN A 132 -14.48 4.42 -2.91
CA ASN A 132 -13.41 3.77 -3.67
C ASN A 132 -12.05 3.81 -2.94
N ILE A 133 -11.97 4.47 -1.78
CA ILE A 133 -10.74 4.59 -0.99
C ILE A 133 -10.92 3.80 0.31
N VAL A 134 -9.85 3.19 0.79
CA VAL A 134 -9.85 2.49 2.08
C VAL A 134 -10.25 3.44 3.21
N ARG A 135 -11.22 3.01 4.01
CA ARG A 135 -11.73 3.82 5.12
C ARG A 135 -10.79 3.76 6.32
N LEU A 136 -10.30 4.93 6.74
CA LEU A 136 -9.68 5.12 8.05
C LEU A 136 -10.75 5.04 9.15
N MET A 137 -10.57 4.11 10.09
CA MET A 137 -11.56 3.82 11.14
C MET A 137 -11.13 4.36 12.52
N CYS A 138 -9.84 4.32 12.83
CA CYS A 138 -9.30 4.80 14.11
C CYS A 138 -7.81 5.14 14.02
N ILE A 139 -7.32 5.90 14.99
CA ILE A 139 -5.90 6.14 15.23
C ILE A 139 -5.45 5.30 16.42
N VAL A 140 -4.31 4.63 16.28
CA VAL A 140 -3.72 3.85 17.36
C VAL A 140 -2.70 4.73 18.09
N THR A 141 -2.84 4.82 19.40
CA THR A 141 -2.02 5.65 20.27
C THR A 141 -1.22 4.85 21.28
N THR A 142 -0.13 5.41 21.77
CA THR A 142 0.59 4.95 22.95
C THR A 142 1.13 6.16 23.70
N GLU A 143 0.76 6.31 24.97
CA GLU A 143 1.16 7.49 25.76
C GLU A 143 0.84 8.82 25.02
N ASP A 144 -0.37 8.92 24.44
CA ASP A 144 -0.84 10.07 23.63
C ASP A 144 -0.02 10.37 22.36
N ARG A 145 0.74 9.39 21.86
CA ARG A 145 1.52 9.53 20.61
C ARG A 145 1.04 8.55 19.56
N PHE A 146 1.18 8.93 18.30
CA PHE A 146 0.86 8.09 17.15
C PHE A 146 1.68 6.80 17.16
N ALA A 147 0.97 5.67 17.14
CA ALA A 147 1.51 4.33 17.05
C ALA A 147 1.03 3.59 15.79
N GLY A 148 0.08 4.14 15.05
CA GLY A 148 -0.48 3.56 13.83
C GLY A 148 -1.91 4.01 13.59
N TYR A 149 -2.61 3.29 12.72
CA TYR A 149 -4.03 3.49 12.48
C TYR A 149 -4.75 2.16 12.22
N GLY A 150 -6.08 2.16 12.31
CA GLY A 150 -6.95 1.05 11.91
C GLY A 150 -7.81 1.43 10.72
N MET A 151 -7.98 0.50 9.80
CA MET A 151 -8.73 0.65 8.56
C MET A 151 -9.68 -0.53 8.32
N GLU A 152 -10.62 -0.37 7.39
CA GLU A 152 -11.50 -1.46 6.99
C GLU A 152 -10.68 -2.67 6.48
N ARG A 153 -11.14 -3.88 6.78
CA ARG A 153 -10.46 -5.09 6.29
C ARG A 153 -10.69 -5.29 4.80
N LEU A 154 -9.57 -5.46 4.10
CA LEU A 154 -9.53 -5.70 2.66
C LEU A 154 -8.79 -7.00 2.34
N TYR A 155 -9.00 -7.51 1.13
CA TYR A 155 -8.45 -8.76 0.62
C TYR A 155 -7.81 -8.53 -0.74
N GLU A 156 -6.73 -9.24 -1.01
CA GLU A 156 -6.08 -9.21 -2.32
C GLU A 156 -6.97 -9.89 -3.36
N TYR A 157 -7.10 -9.32 -4.56
CA TYR A 157 -8.04 -9.83 -5.56
C TYR A 157 -7.72 -11.26 -6.02
N HIS A 158 -6.45 -11.65 -6.04
CA HIS A 158 -6.01 -12.97 -6.50
C HIS A 158 -6.28 -14.10 -5.49
N SER A 159 -6.71 -13.74 -4.27
CA SER A 159 -7.19 -14.71 -3.26
C SER A 159 -8.65 -15.12 -3.46
N LEU A 160 -9.34 -14.54 -4.46
CA LEU A 160 -10.77 -14.75 -4.71
C LEU A 160 -11.00 -15.84 -5.76
N ALA A 161 -12.17 -16.48 -5.71
CA ALA A 161 -12.58 -17.46 -6.72
C ALA A 161 -12.72 -16.83 -8.12
N SER A 162 -12.41 -17.59 -9.17
CA SER A 162 -12.41 -17.18 -10.58
C SER A 162 -13.58 -16.28 -11.06
N PRO A 163 -14.85 -16.49 -10.63
CA PRO A 163 -15.96 -15.62 -11.03
C PRO A 163 -15.82 -14.16 -10.54
N VAL A 164 -15.17 -13.94 -9.41
CA VAL A 164 -14.96 -12.60 -8.83
C VAL A 164 -13.85 -11.86 -9.57
N GLU A 165 -12.82 -12.58 -10.01
CA GLU A 165 -11.73 -12.02 -10.81
C GLU A 165 -12.25 -11.40 -12.13
N ALA A 166 -13.12 -12.13 -12.85
CA ALA A 166 -13.73 -11.62 -14.08
C ALA A 166 -14.60 -10.37 -13.83
N GLN A 167 -15.30 -10.31 -12.71
CA GLN A 167 -16.09 -9.14 -12.32
C GLN A 167 -15.20 -7.95 -11.98
N VAL A 168 -14.10 -8.17 -11.26
CA VAL A 168 -13.09 -7.13 -10.95
C VAL A 168 -12.54 -6.53 -12.24
N LYS A 169 -12.14 -7.36 -13.21
CA LYS A 169 -11.65 -6.89 -14.53
C LYS A 169 -12.63 -5.95 -15.21
N LYS A 170 -13.93 -6.24 -15.12
CA LYS A 170 -14.99 -5.43 -15.74
C LYS A 170 -15.16 -4.06 -15.09
N VAL A 171 -15.06 -3.97 -13.75
CA VAL A 171 -15.34 -2.73 -13.01
C VAL A 171 -14.09 -1.86 -12.79
N LEU A 172 -12.90 -2.45 -12.92
CA LEU A 172 -11.63 -1.81 -12.62
C LEU A 172 -11.34 -0.52 -13.43
N PRO A 173 -11.62 -0.43 -14.75
CA PRO A 173 -11.40 0.81 -15.49
C PRO A 173 -12.25 1.98 -14.97
N ALA A 174 -13.54 1.74 -14.71
CA ALA A 174 -14.44 2.75 -14.14
C ALA A 174 -13.98 3.16 -12.74
N PHE A 175 -13.60 2.19 -11.92
CA PHE A 175 -13.03 2.44 -10.59
C PHE A 175 -11.80 3.34 -10.65
N ILE A 176 -10.81 3.05 -11.50
CA ILE A 176 -9.59 3.88 -11.62
C ILE A 176 -9.96 5.30 -12.04
N GLN A 177 -10.82 5.44 -13.05
CA GLN A 177 -11.24 6.75 -13.53
C GLN A 177 -11.90 7.59 -12.43
N GLU A 178 -12.93 7.04 -11.78
CA GLU A 178 -13.69 7.72 -10.74
C GLU A 178 -12.82 8.07 -9.52
N THR A 179 -11.95 7.15 -9.10
CA THR A 179 -11.08 7.34 -7.94
C THR A 179 -10.06 8.45 -8.18
N VAL A 180 -9.41 8.43 -9.35
CA VAL A 180 -8.39 9.42 -9.67
C VAL A 180 -8.98 10.81 -9.90
N GLU A 181 -10.14 10.88 -10.56
CA GLU A 181 -10.86 12.16 -10.70
C GLU A 181 -11.21 12.75 -9.36
N TYR A 182 -11.75 11.93 -8.45
CA TYR A 182 -12.04 12.38 -7.10
C TYR A 182 -10.77 12.89 -6.39
N LEU A 183 -9.70 12.11 -6.38
CA LEU A 183 -8.43 12.48 -5.74
C LEU A 183 -7.91 13.81 -6.28
N HIS A 184 -7.81 13.94 -7.61
CA HIS A 184 -7.20 15.12 -8.22
C HIS A 184 -8.10 16.36 -8.22
N GLN A 185 -9.39 16.21 -8.50
CA GLN A 185 -10.28 17.35 -8.71
C GLN A 185 -11.03 17.76 -7.46
N THR A 186 -11.38 16.80 -6.61
CA THR A 186 -12.19 17.06 -5.42
C THR A 186 -11.30 17.19 -4.18
N ALA A 187 -10.36 16.26 -4.00
CA ALA A 187 -9.55 16.20 -2.80
C ALA A 187 -8.24 17.01 -2.91
N GLY A 188 -7.77 17.30 -4.12
CA GLY A 188 -6.48 17.95 -4.35
C GLY A 188 -5.28 17.08 -3.95
N ILE A 189 -5.45 15.75 -3.99
CA ILE A 189 -4.47 14.77 -3.55
C ILE A 189 -4.00 13.96 -4.76
N TYR A 190 -2.70 13.70 -4.82
CA TYR A 190 -2.04 12.81 -5.76
C TYR A 190 -1.55 11.58 -5.00
N HIS A 191 -1.88 10.37 -5.46
CA HIS A 191 -1.51 9.13 -4.78
C HIS A 191 -0.04 8.76 -5.01
N CYS A 192 0.45 8.94 -6.24
CA CYS A 192 1.81 8.67 -6.73
C CYS A 192 2.27 7.20 -6.70
N ASP A 193 1.37 6.26 -6.46
CA ASP A 193 1.65 4.80 -6.47
C ASP A 193 0.41 4.01 -6.87
N ILE A 194 -0.29 4.47 -7.91
CA ILE A 194 -1.46 3.75 -8.40
C ILE A 194 -0.96 2.52 -9.16
N ARG A 195 -1.23 1.34 -8.60
CA ARG A 195 -0.87 0.03 -9.17
C ARG A 195 -1.83 -1.04 -8.65
N LEU A 196 -1.89 -2.18 -9.35
CA LEU A 196 -2.74 -3.30 -8.95
C LEU A 196 -2.49 -3.82 -7.53
N GLY A 197 -1.23 -3.79 -7.08
CA GLY A 197 -0.88 -4.19 -5.71
C GLY A 197 -1.51 -3.30 -4.64
N ASN A 198 -1.87 -2.06 -4.99
CA ASN A 198 -2.49 -1.08 -4.11
C ASN A 198 -4.02 -1.00 -4.33
N ILE A 199 -4.60 -1.94 -5.07
CA ILE A 199 -6.05 -2.05 -5.26
C ILE A 199 -6.49 -3.38 -4.65
N MET A 200 -7.28 -3.28 -3.58
CA MET A 200 -7.82 -4.43 -2.87
C MET A 200 -9.33 -4.50 -3.03
N VAL A 201 -9.93 -5.58 -2.54
CA VAL A 201 -11.38 -5.73 -2.46
C VAL A 201 -11.86 -5.80 -1.01
N ASN A 202 -13.06 -5.33 -0.73
CA ASN A 202 -13.71 -5.57 0.56
C ASN A 202 -14.56 -6.85 0.54
N GLY A 203 -15.16 -7.20 1.68
CA GLY A 203 -16.01 -8.41 1.82
C GLY A 203 -17.26 -8.43 0.92
N GLN A 204 -17.64 -7.29 0.33
CA GLN A 204 -18.74 -7.15 -0.63
C GLN A 204 -18.27 -7.19 -2.09
N GLY A 205 -16.97 -7.38 -2.34
CA GLY A 205 -16.39 -7.41 -3.68
C GLY A 205 -16.22 -6.04 -4.34
N ARG A 206 -16.27 -4.94 -3.57
CA ARG A 206 -15.98 -3.60 -4.09
C ARG A 206 -14.48 -3.32 -4.03
N LEU A 207 -13.98 -2.65 -5.07
CA LEU A 207 -12.58 -2.24 -5.15
C LEU A 207 -12.30 -1.04 -4.23
N LYS A 208 -11.09 -1.02 -3.68
CA LYS A 208 -10.60 -0.01 -2.75
C LYS A 208 -9.14 0.30 -3.03
N LEU A 209 -8.80 1.57 -3.15
CA LEU A 209 -7.42 2.05 -3.27
C LEU A 209 -6.83 2.19 -1.86
N ILE A 210 -5.62 1.65 -1.68
CA ILE A 210 -4.86 1.65 -0.43
C ILE A 210 -3.49 2.29 -0.61
N ASP A 211 -2.82 2.56 0.51
CA ASP A 211 -1.39 2.89 0.59
C ASP A 211 -1.00 4.29 0.08
N PHE A 212 -1.33 5.32 0.85
CA PHE A 212 -1.02 6.74 0.55
C PHE A 212 0.34 7.16 1.14
N ASP A 213 1.25 6.22 1.40
CA ASP A 213 2.56 6.46 2.05
C ASP A 213 3.43 7.50 1.31
N ILE A 214 3.24 7.67 -0.01
CA ILE A 214 3.97 8.64 -0.83
C ILE A 214 3.10 9.71 -1.48
N ALA A 215 1.82 9.79 -1.08
CA ALA A 215 0.86 10.75 -1.62
C ALA A 215 1.29 12.21 -1.40
N GLN A 216 0.83 13.11 -2.25
CA GLN A 216 1.19 14.53 -2.27
C GLN A 216 -0.06 15.42 -2.36
N ALA A 217 -0.02 16.57 -1.69
CA ALA A 217 -1.04 17.63 -1.82
C ALA A 217 -0.66 18.71 -2.85
N ASP A 218 0.62 18.74 -3.28
CA ASP A 218 1.12 19.68 -4.29
C ASP A 218 1.66 18.93 -5.50
N VAL A 219 1.11 19.24 -6.67
CA VAL A 219 1.52 18.76 -8.00
C VAL A 219 3.00 19.01 -8.30
N GLN A 220 3.55 20.10 -7.76
CA GLN A 220 4.91 20.54 -8.04
C GLN A 220 5.92 20.01 -7.01
N ALA A 221 5.45 19.37 -5.95
CA ALA A 221 6.32 18.62 -5.07
C ALA A 221 6.80 17.40 -5.84
N THR A 222 8.02 17.47 -6.39
CA THR A 222 8.66 16.33 -7.01
C THR A 222 8.69 15.20 -5.98
N PRO A 223 8.07 14.04 -6.24
CA PRO A 223 8.17 12.91 -5.34
C PRO A 223 9.65 12.63 -5.09
N HIS A 224 10.04 12.38 -3.85
CA HIS A 224 11.40 12.01 -3.48
C HIS A 224 11.73 10.58 -3.94
N THR A 225 11.37 10.20 -5.17
CA THR A 225 11.80 8.94 -5.78
C THR A 225 13.24 9.11 -6.23
N ALA A 226 14.15 8.60 -5.40
CA ALA A 226 15.61 8.59 -5.63
C ALA A 226 16.05 7.59 -6.72
N LEU A 227 15.26 7.43 -7.79
CA LEU A 227 15.55 6.52 -8.89
C LEU A 227 15.77 7.33 -10.19
N PRO A 228 17.01 7.36 -10.74
CA PRO A 228 17.32 8.06 -11.99
C PRO A 228 16.38 7.71 -13.15
N GLU A 229 15.85 6.50 -13.17
CA GLU A 229 14.92 6.00 -14.19
C GLU A 229 13.57 6.74 -14.15
N SER A 230 13.17 7.29 -13.00
CA SER A 230 11.94 8.08 -12.84
C SER A 230 12.03 9.49 -13.45
N GLN A 231 13.25 9.97 -13.72
CA GLN A 231 13.49 11.32 -14.26
C GLN A 231 12.97 11.47 -15.69
N PHE A 232 13.07 10.40 -16.48
CA PHE A 232 12.44 10.31 -17.81
C PHE A 232 10.92 10.47 -17.73
N PHE A 233 10.30 9.70 -16.82
CA PHE A 233 8.85 9.73 -16.59
C PHE A 233 8.38 11.10 -16.10
N LEU A 234 9.11 11.75 -15.19
CA LEU A 234 8.80 13.10 -14.73
C LEU A 234 8.87 14.17 -15.85
N GLY A 235 9.73 13.98 -16.87
CA GLY A 235 9.75 14.82 -18.08
C GLY A 235 8.47 14.68 -18.92
N VAL A 236 7.96 13.46 -19.03
CA VAL A 236 6.70 13.13 -19.72
C VAL A 236 5.49 13.68 -18.95
N SER A 237 5.42 13.50 -17.65
CA SER A 237 4.41 14.14 -16.81
C SER A 237 4.98 14.44 -15.43
N PRO A 238 4.91 15.68 -14.94
CA PRO A 238 5.29 15.99 -13.56
C PRO A 238 4.35 15.32 -12.54
N ARG A 239 3.20 14.81 -13.01
CA ARG A 239 2.21 14.09 -12.19
C ARG A 239 2.41 12.59 -12.40
N LEU A 240 2.98 11.91 -11.40
CA LEU A 240 3.17 10.46 -11.43
C LEU A 240 1.86 9.71 -11.64
N ASP A 241 0.76 10.13 -11.01
CA ASP A 241 -0.55 9.48 -11.21
C ASP A 241 -1.01 9.46 -12.67
N HIS A 242 -0.64 10.45 -13.48
CA HIS A 242 -1.00 10.48 -14.90
C HIS A 242 -0.25 9.39 -15.70
N LEU A 243 0.93 9.00 -15.22
CA LEU A 243 1.74 7.91 -15.78
C LEU A 243 1.34 6.58 -15.15
N ASP A 244 1.08 6.55 -13.84
CA ASP A 244 0.65 5.38 -13.08
C ASP A 244 -0.72 4.89 -13.50
N ILE A 245 -1.65 5.78 -13.88
CA ILE A 245 -2.90 5.41 -14.55
C ILE A 245 -2.61 4.64 -15.84
N SER A 246 -1.69 5.15 -16.65
CA SER A 246 -1.39 4.62 -17.99
C SER A 246 -0.64 3.29 -17.89
N MET A 247 0.28 3.18 -16.93
CA MET A 247 1.04 1.97 -16.61
C MET A 247 0.22 0.94 -15.83
N SER A 248 -0.72 1.36 -14.98
CA SER A 248 -1.65 0.46 -14.28
C SER A 248 -2.60 -0.22 -15.25
N VAL A 249 -3.17 0.54 -16.19
CA VAL A 249 -4.03 -0.02 -17.24
C VAL A 249 -3.26 -0.98 -18.15
N LEU A 250 -1.96 -0.74 -18.38
CA LEU A 250 -1.07 -1.64 -19.09
C LEU A 250 -0.76 -2.93 -18.32
N LEU A 251 -0.27 -2.80 -17.09
CA LEU A 251 0.09 -3.92 -16.22
C LEU A 251 -1.13 -4.78 -15.86
N MET A 252 -2.31 -4.16 -15.83
CA MET A 252 -3.61 -4.85 -15.79
C MET A 252 -3.78 -5.84 -16.91
N PHE A 253 -3.61 -5.44 -18.17
CA PHE A 253 -3.83 -6.37 -19.28
C PHE A 253 -2.74 -7.42 -19.40
N THR A 254 -1.48 -7.11 -19.09
CA THR A 254 -0.41 -8.12 -19.09
C THR A 254 -0.56 -9.14 -17.96
N ALA A 255 -1.15 -8.77 -16.82
CA ALA A 255 -1.45 -9.68 -15.71
C ALA A 255 -2.75 -10.48 -15.91
N PHE A 256 -3.75 -9.91 -16.61
CA PHE A 256 -5.09 -10.48 -16.70
C PHE A 256 -5.50 -11.08 -18.05
N SER A 257 -4.68 -10.94 -19.09
CA SER A 257 -4.89 -11.63 -20.36
C SER A 257 -4.29 -13.04 -20.29
N ASP A 258 -4.97 -14.06 -20.82
CA ASP A 258 -4.45 -15.42 -21.09
C ASP A 258 -3.38 -15.39 -22.20
N MET A 259 -2.51 -14.38 -22.20
CA MET A 259 -1.48 -14.19 -23.21
C MET A 259 -0.27 -15.05 -22.89
N PRO A 260 0.24 -15.84 -23.86
CA PRO A 260 1.51 -16.54 -23.72
C PRO A 260 2.62 -15.57 -23.30
N GLU A 261 3.50 -15.99 -22.38
CA GLU A 261 4.60 -15.17 -21.83
C GLU A 261 5.44 -14.46 -22.91
N GLU A 262 5.58 -15.08 -24.08
CA GLU A 262 6.29 -14.57 -25.26
C GLU A 262 5.70 -13.28 -25.87
N HIS A 263 4.42 -12.97 -25.64
CA HIS A 263 3.78 -11.73 -26.09
C HIS A 263 3.80 -10.60 -25.04
N LYS A 264 4.09 -10.90 -23.76
CA LYS A 264 4.16 -9.88 -22.70
C LYS A 264 5.33 -8.92 -22.91
N SER A 265 6.40 -9.37 -23.57
CA SER A 265 7.56 -8.57 -23.96
C SER A 265 7.33 -7.67 -25.17
N GLN A 266 6.38 -7.98 -26.06
CA GLN A 266 6.09 -7.18 -27.26
C GLN A 266 5.27 -5.91 -26.96
N ILE A 267 4.41 -5.95 -25.95
CA ILE A 267 3.57 -4.80 -25.52
C ILE A 267 4.42 -3.63 -24.99
N ILE A 268 5.66 -3.89 -24.55
CA ILE A 268 6.59 -2.87 -24.05
C ILE A 268 7.29 -2.13 -25.21
N GLU A 269 7.28 -2.67 -26.44
CA GLU A 269 7.99 -2.07 -27.57
C GLU A 269 7.36 -0.76 -28.06
N ASN A 270 6.06 -0.53 -27.78
CA ASN A 270 5.39 0.72 -28.12
C ASN A 270 4.70 1.35 -26.89
N PRO A 271 5.31 2.38 -26.26
CA PRO A 271 4.74 3.02 -25.07
C PRO A 271 3.45 3.78 -25.34
N LEU A 272 2.97 3.87 -26.61
CA LEU A 272 1.68 4.46 -26.97
C LEU A 272 0.53 3.44 -27.08
N GLU A 273 0.83 2.14 -27.21
CA GLU A 273 -0.16 1.06 -27.24
C GLU A 273 -1.08 0.99 -26.00
N PRO A 274 -0.60 1.25 -24.77
CA PRO A 274 -1.46 1.23 -23.57
C PRO A 274 -2.66 2.17 -23.61
N PHE A 275 -2.58 3.20 -24.47
CA PHE A 275 -3.57 4.25 -24.54
C PHE A 275 -4.70 3.98 -25.54
N THR A 276 -4.58 2.96 -26.41
CA THR A 276 -5.68 2.56 -27.30
C THR A 276 -6.71 1.72 -26.56
N PHE A 277 -6.37 1.16 -25.41
CA PHE A 277 -7.22 0.27 -24.63
C PHE A 277 -8.66 0.77 -24.40
N TYR A 278 -8.82 2.02 -23.94
CA TYR A 278 -10.15 2.60 -23.72
C TYR A 278 -10.97 2.71 -25.00
N LEU A 279 -10.30 2.98 -26.13
CA LEU A 279 -10.90 3.03 -27.46
C LEU A 279 -11.27 1.63 -27.95
N ASP A 280 -10.36 0.67 -27.80
CA ASP A 280 -10.50 -0.71 -28.27
C ASP A 280 -11.61 -1.46 -27.52
N ASN A 281 -11.93 -1.03 -26.29
CA ASN A 281 -12.95 -1.65 -25.43
C ASN A 281 -14.23 -0.82 -25.27
N ASN A 282 -14.42 0.24 -26.08
CA ASN A 282 -15.59 1.14 -26.01
C ASN A 282 -15.87 1.67 -24.58
N LEU A 283 -14.82 1.91 -23.80
CA LEU A 283 -14.96 2.43 -22.45
C LEU A 283 -15.20 3.94 -22.51
N LYS A 284 -16.23 4.40 -21.78
CA LYS A 284 -16.58 5.82 -21.71
C LYS A 284 -15.57 6.56 -20.83
N ARG A 285 -14.78 7.44 -21.44
CA ARG A 285 -13.85 8.33 -20.74
C ARG A 285 -14.55 9.61 -20.30
N SER A 286 -14.08 10.18 -19.20
CA SER A 286 -14.43 11.55 -18.84
C SER A 286 -13.56 12.55 -19.62
N ASP A 287 -14.01 13.80 -19.68
CA ASP A 287 -13.23 14.90 -20.26
C ASP A 287 -11.88 15.08 -19.53
N TYR A 288 -11.83 14.80 -18.23
CA TYR A 288 -10.58 14.88 -17.46
C TYR A 288 -9.59 13.81 -17.92
N PHE A 289 -10.04 12.57 -17.98
CA PHE A 289 -9.21 11.43 -18.38
C PHE A 289 -8.70 11.60 -19.81
N ASP A 290 -9.57 12.06 -20.71
CA ASP A 290 -9.20 12.38 -22.08
C ASP A 290 -8.12 13.46 -22.16
N ASN A 291 -8.24 14.52 -21.37
CA ASN A 291 -7.24 15.59 -21.35
C ASN A 291 -5.89 15.12 -20.80
N VAL A 292 -5.90 14.31 -19.73
CA VAL A 292 -4.69 13.73 -19.14
C VAL A 292 -4.00 12.82 -20.16
N GLN A 293 -4.74 11.86 -20.70
CA GLN A 293 -4.26 10.91 -21.70
C GLN A 293 -3.65 11.64 -22.91
N ASN A 294 -4.40 12.58 -23.51
CA ASN A 294 -3.94 13.31 -24.69
C ASN A 294 -2.64 14.10 -24.42
N ARG A 295 -2.51 14.66 -23.21
CA ARG A 295 -1.30 15.40 -22.81
C ARG A 295 -0.10 14.48 -22.64
N VAL A 296 -0.27 13.33 -21.99
CA VAL A 296 0.78 12.32 -21.79
C VAL A 296 1.22 11.74 -23.14
N GLN A 297 0.27 11.30 -23.98
CA GLN A 297 0.56 10.78 -25.32
C GLN A 297 1.33 11.77 -26.18
N ARG A 298 0.92 13.04 -26.18
CA ARG A 298 1.59 14.08 -26.96
C ARG A 298 3.06 14.24 -26.53
N LYS A 299 3.30 14.30 -25.23
CA LYS A 299 4.66 14.45 -24.69
C LYS A 299 5.53 13.21 -24.90
N LEU A 300 4.97 12.01 -24.74
CA LEU A 300 5.64 10.75 -25.07
C LEU A 300 6.08 10.75 -26.53
N ARG A 301 5.16 11.09 -27.45
CA ARG A 301 5.47 11.16 -28.88
C ARG A 301 6.60 12.15 -29.16
N THR A 302 6.54 13.35 -28.57
CA THR A 302 7.61 14.35 -28.72
C THR A 302 8.96 13.87 -28.20
N HIS A 303 9.02 13.15 -27.08
CA HIS A 303 10.27 12.58 -26.55
C HIS A 303 10.79 11.42 -27.41
N MET A 304 9.90 10.58 -27.95
CA MET A 304 10.29 9.48 -28.85
C MET A 304 10.82 9.97 -30.20
N GLU A 305 10.30 11.10 -30.70
CA GLU A 305 10.73 11.72 -31.96
C GLU A 305 12.00 12.58 -31.79
N CYS A 306 12.41 12.91 -30.56
CA CYS A 306 13.60 13.71 -30.26
C CYS A 306 14.28 13.25 -28.94
N PRO A 307 15.15 12.22 -28.97
CA PRO A 307 15.71 11.60 -27.76
C PRO A 307 16.73 12.47 -26.99
N ASP A 308 17.33 13.48 -27.64
CA ASP A 308 18.46 14.28 -27.11
C ASP A 308 18.07 15.72 -26.68
N GLY A 309 16.81 15.92 -26.26
CA GLY A 309 16.33 17.20 -25.69
C GLY A 309 16.63 17.36 -24.21
#